data_AF-A0A0U3GTL8-F1
#
_entry.id   AF-A0A0U3GTL8-F1
#
_cell.length_a   1.000
_cell.length_b   1.000
_cell.length_c   1.000
_cell.angle_alpha   90.00
_cell.angle_beta   90.00
_cell.angle_gamma   90.00
#
_symmetry.space_group_name_H-M   'P 1'
#
loop_
_entity.id
_entity.type
_entity.pdbx_description
1 polymer ?
#
loop_
_entity_poly.entity_id
_entity_poly.type
_entity_poly.pdbx_seq_one_letter_code
_entity_poly.pdbx_strand_id
1 'polypeptide(L)'
;MNKKRAKGNSHSIRPVRSGPPKWVRFTREEVELLVEELAKRGYPPSMIGMVLRDQYGVPLVKQITGRKLTAILQDRNMKPKIPEDLFNLMRRAVNIRRHLFEYPKDKSAKRGLEEVESKIRRLASYYKETGKLPQEWSYDPAKAELLVTGSLY
;
A
#
# COMPACT_ATOMS: atom_id res chain seq x y z
N MET A 1 -5.00 -16.16 26.54
CA MET A 1 -3.92 -15.23 26.12
C MET A 1 -3.06 -15.89 25.05
N ASN A 2 -3.08 -15.42 23.80
CA ASN A 2 -2.27 -15.97 22.71
C ASN A 2 -0.77 -15.68 22.93
N LYS A 3 -0.10 -16.49 23.76
CA LYS A 3 1.34 -16.38 24.11
C LYS A 3 2.31 -16.78 22.99
N LYS A 4 1.82 -17.19 21.80
CA LYS A 4 2.65 -17.76 20.72
C LYS A 4 3.18 -16.76 19.67
N ARG A 5 2.87 -15.46 19.76
CA ARG A 5 3.29 -14.47 18.75
C ARG A 5 4.27 -13.47 19.35
N ALA A 6 5.40 -13.27 18.68
CA ALA A 6 6.38 -12.25 19.02
C ALA A 6 5.72 -10.86 18.97
N LYS A 7 5.92 -10.06 20.02
CA LYS A 7 5.45 -8.67 20.10
C LYS A 7 6.55 -7.73 19.58
N GLY A 8 6.65 -7.60 18.27
CA GLY A 8 7.62 -6.68 17.65
C GLY A 8 7.21 -5.22 17.88
N ASN A 9 8.20 -4.38 18.26
CA ASN A 9 8.02 -2.94 18.50
C ASN A 9 8.72 -2.06 17.43
N SER A 10 9.14 -2.64 16.31
CA SER A 10 9.79 -1.89 15.24
C SER A 10 8.79 -0.97 14.53
N HIS A 11 9.06 0.34 14.54
CA HIS A 11 8.30 1.33 13.79
C HIS A 11 9.19 2.54 13.47
N SER A 12 8.80 3.32 12.46
CA SER A 12 9.42 4.61 12.19
C SER A 12 8.91 5.69 13.15
N ILE A 13 9.82 6.35 13.87
CA ILE A 13 9.51 7.54 14.68
C ILE A 13 9.76 8.78 13.83
N ARG A 14 8.75 9.64 13.69
CA ARG A 14 8.92 10.91 12.96
C ARG A 14 9.61 11.94 13.85
N PRO A 15 10.45 12.82 13.27
CA PRO A 15 11.01 13.94 14.01
C PRO A 15 9.89 14.88 14.49
N VAL A 16 10.07 15.47 15.67
CA VAL A 16 9.10 16.36 16.33
C VAL A 16 8.86 17.68 15.56
N ARG A 17 9.70 17.98 14.56
CA ARG A 17 9.64 19.22 13.77
C ARG A 17 8.35 19.33 12.95
N SER A 18 7.75 20.53 12.95
CA SER A 18 6.54 20.83 12.19
C SER A 18 6.80 21.35 10.77
N GLY A 19 7.98 21.90 10.50
CA GLY A 19 8.34 22.53 9.21
C GLY A 19 9.38 21.75 8.39
N PRO A 20 9.60 22.15 7.12
CA PRO A 20 10.59 21.51 6.26
C PRO A 20 12.01 21.75 6.81
N PRO A 21 12.92 20.77 6.72
CA PRO A 21 14.31 20.96 7.08
C PRO A 21 14.98 22.03 6.19
N LYS A 22 15.85 22.87 6.78
CA LYS A 22 16.54 23.97 6.07
C LYS A 22 17.37 23.53 4.84
N TRP A 23 17.84 22.29 4.84
CA TRP A 23 18.67 21.74 3.76
C TRP A 23 17.84 21.23 2.57
N VAL A 24 16.52 21.07 2.74
CA VAL A 24 15.64 20.72 1.64
C VAL A 24 15.37 21.98 0.83
N ARG A 25 15.89 22.02 -0.40
CA ARG A 25 15.71 23.16 -1.32
C ARG A 25 14.46 23.06 -2.19
N PHE A 26 13.77 21.91 -2.17
CA PHE A 26 12.59 21.69 -2.99
C PHE A 26 11.42 22.54 -2.51
N THR A 27 10.79 23.21 -3.46
CA THR A 27 9.53 23.92 -3.29
C THR A 27 8.36 22.94 -3.23
N ARG A 28 7.20 23.43 -2.79
CA ARG A 28 5.96 22.62 -2.75
C ARG A 28 5.59 22.10 -4.14
N GLU A 29 5.69 22.96 -5.15
CA GLU A 29 5.28 22.66 -6.53
C GLU A 29 6.18 21.59 -7.14
N GLU A 30 7.50 21.69 -6.96
CA GLU A 30 8.45 20.67 -7.42
C GLU A 30 8.18 19.31 -6.80
N VAL A 31 7.88 19.24 -5.50
CA VAL A 31 7.55 17.97 -4.85
C VAL A 31 6.25 17.38 -5.39
N GLU A 32 5.24 18.20 -5.66
CA GLU A 32 3.99 17.73 -6.28
C GLU A 32 4.22 17.19 -7.70
N LEU A 33 5.05 17.86 -8.50
CA LEU A 33 5.44 17.42 -9.83
C LEU A 33 6.21 16.09 -9.80
N LEU A 34 7.15 15.94 -8.87
CA LEU A 34 7.89 14.68 -8.69
C LEU A 34 6.97 13.52 -8.28
N VAL A 35 6.01 13.79 -7.38
CA VAL A 35 5.00 12.80 -7.00
C VAL A 35 4.18 12.37 -8.22
N GLU A 36 3.76 13.33 -9.04
CA GLU A 36 3.01 13.07 -10.26
C GLU A 36 3.81 12.23 -11.27
N GLU A 37 5.08 12.57 -11.48
CA GLU A 37 5.96 11.82 -12.38
C GLU A 37 6.14 10.38 -11.91
N LEU A 38 6.42 10.18 -10.61
CA LEU A 38 6.59 8.84 -10.05
C LEU A 38 5.28 8.04 -10.09
N ALA A 39 4.13 8.69 -9.90
CA ALA A 39 2.83 8.03 -10.04
C ALA A 39 2.56 7.61 -11.49
N LYS A 40 2.88 8.44 -12.49
CA LYS A 40 2.77 8.10 -13.91
C LYS A 40 3.68 6.95 -14.33
N ARG A 41 4.85 6.82 -13.69
CA ARG A 41 5.75 5.67 -13.86
C ARG A 41 5.22 4.38 -13.23
N GLY A 42 4.08 4.43 -12.54
CA GLY A 42 3.46 3.26 -11.91
C GLY A 42 4.02 2.93 -10.52
N TYR A 43 4.70 3.86 -9.84
CA TYR A 43 5.15 3.58 -8.48
C TYR A 43 3.97 3.63 -7.48
N PRO A 44 3.86 2.66 -6.56
CA PRO A 44 2.84 2.73 -5.52
C PRO A 44 3.18 3.83 -4.48
N PRO A 45 2.18 4.41 -3.79
CA PRO A 45 2.40 5.50 -2.84
C PRO A 45 3.48 5.23 -1.79
N SER A 46 3.56 4.02 -1.26
CA SER A 46 4.61 3.65 -0.29
C SER A 46 6.02 3.73 -0.90
N MET A 47 6.17 3.32 -2.17
CA MET A 47 7.44 3.39 -2.88
C MET A 47 7.80 4.80 -3.30
N ILE A 48 6.82 5.62 -3.73
CA ILE A 48 7.03 7.04 -4.01
C ILE A 48 7.63 7.74 -2.79
N GLY A 49 7.11 7.46 -1.58
CA GLY A 49 7.66 8.02 -0.34
C GLY A 49 9.12 7.61 -0.07
N MET A 50 9.49 6.36 -0.38
CA MET A 50 10.88 5.89 -0.24
C MET A 50 11.80 6.55 -1.25
N VAL A 51 11.38 6.63 -2.51
CA VAL A 51 12.14 7.28 -3.59
C VAL A 51 12.39 8.74 -3.27
N LEU A 52 11.37 9.48 -2.83
CA LEU A 52 11.51 10.87 -2.43
C LEU A 52 12.49 11.04 -1.26
N ARG A 53 12.47 10.13 -0.28
CA ARG A 53 13.39 10.18 0.86
C ARG A 53 14.83 9.85 0.46
N ASP A 54 15.02 8.78 -0.30
CA ASP A 54 16.33 8.16 -0.50
C ASP A 54 17.07 8.75 -1.71
N GLN A 55 16.36 9.15 -2.77
CA GLN A 55 16.98 9.73 -3.98
C GLN A 55 16.95 11.27 -3.97
N TYR A 56 15.82 11.87 -3.60
CA TYR A 56 15.62 13.32 -3.66
C TYR A 56 15.89 14.02 -2.32
N GLY A 57 16.19 13.28 -1.25
CA GLY A 57 16.43 13.88 0.07
C GLY A 57 15.20 14.59 0.65
N VAL A 58 13.99 14.18 0.28
CA VAL A 58 12.74 14.71 0.83
C VAL A 58 12.23 13.77 1.93
N PRO A 59 12.49 14.05 3.23
CA PRO A 59 12.23 13.09 4.29
C PRO A 59 10.74 12.89 4.57
N LEU A 60 9.96 13.97 4.56
CA LEU A 60 8.52 13.95 4.83
C LEU A 60 7.78 14.90 3.88
N VAL A 61 7.04 14.33 2.94
CA VAL A 61 6.19 15.08 1.99
C VAL A 61 5.23 16.02 2.71
N LYS A 62 4.67 15.58 3.85
CA LYS A 62 3.73 16.37 4.66
C LYS A 62 4.34 17.67 5.19
N GLN A 63 5.64 17.68 5.53
CA GLN A 63 6.28 18.89 6.09
C GLN A 63 6.48 19.99 5.05
N ILE A 64 6.66 19.62 3.78
CA ILE A 64 6.88 20.57 2.68
C ILE A 64 5.54 21.03 2.09
N THR A 65 4.68 20.05 1.75
CA THR A 65 3.43 20.31 1.02
C THR A 65 2.25 20.64 1.94
N GLY A 66 2.34 20.31 3.24
CA GLY A 66 1.23 20.40 4.20
C GLY A 66 0.19 19.28 4.07
N ARG A 67 0.21 18.51 2.98
CA ARG A 67 -0.76 17.44 2.68
C ARG A 67 -0.11 16.06 2.76
N LYS A 68 -0.93 15.01 2.92
CA LYS A 68 -0.44 13.63 2.82
C LYS A 68 -0.26 13.27 1.35
N LEU A 69 0.70 12.38 1.06
CA LEU A 69 0.95 11.87 -0.30
C LEU A 69 -0.33 11.34 -0.98
N THR A 70 -1.16 10.58 -0.24
CA THR A 70 -2.42 10.04 -0.77
C THR A 70 -3.45 11.11 -1.10
N ALA A 71 -3.40 12.28 -0.45
CA ALA A 71 -4.27 13.40 -0.77
C ALA A 71 -3.81 14.09 -2.06
N ILE A 72 -2.50 14.30 -2.22
CA ILE A 72 -1.93 14.86 -3.46
C ILE A 72 -2.29 14.00 -4.67
N LEU A 73 -2.18 12.67 -4.56
CA LEU A 73 -2.58 11.75 -5.62
C LEU A 73 -4.08 11.77 -5.91
N GLN A 74 -4.92 12.03 -4.89
CA GLN A 74 -6.36 12.16 -5.06
C GLN A 74 -6.73 13.46 -5.78
N ASP A 75 -6.11 14.59 -5.40
CA ASP A 75 -6.32 15.90 -6.02
C ASP A 75 -5.95 15.87 -7.52
N ARG A 76 -4.97 15.04 -7.89
CA ARG A 76 -4.51 14.84 -9.28
C ARG A 76 -5.23 13.71 -10.01
N ASN A 77 -6.26 13.08 -9.43
CA ASN A 77 -6.99 11.93 -9.99
C ASN A 77 -6.11 10.71 -10.35
N MET A 78 -4.95 10.55 -9.70
CA MET A 78 -4.01 9.43 -9.90
C MET A 78 -4.08 8.39 -8.78
N LYS A 79 -5.20 8.38 -8.05
CA LYS A 79 -5.40 7.44 -6.94
C LYS A 79 -5.77 6.06 -7.50
N PRO A 80 -5.13 4.97 -7.04
CA PRO A 80 -5.51 3.64 -7.46
C PRO A 80 -6.93 3.31 -7.00
N LYS A 81 -7.69 2.60 -7.86
CA LYS A 81 -9.07 2.17 -7.58
C LYS A 81 -9.16 1.27 -6.34
N ILE A 82 -8.13 0.43 -6.14
CA ILE A 82 -8.00 -0.44 -4.98
C ILE A 82 -6.87 0.10 -4.10
N PRO A 83 -7.06 0.19 -2.78
CA PRO A 83 -5.99 0.55 -1.85
C PRO A 83 -4.75 -0.37 -1.98
N GLU A 84 -3.56 0.21 -1.88
CA GLU A 84 -2.26 -0.47 -2.08
C GLU A 84 -2.08 -1.68 -1.14
N ASP A 85 -2.46 -1.52 0.13
CA ASP A 85 -2.38 -2.56 1.16
C ASP A 85 -3.28 -3.77 0.85
N LEU A 86 -4.51 -3.51 0.43
CA LEU A 86 -5.46 -4.55 0.02
C LEU A 86 -4.95 -5.28 -1.23
N PHE A 87 -4.46 -4.53 -2.22
CA PHE A 87 -3.88 -5.09 -3.44
C PHE A 87 -2.67 -5.99 -3.15
N ASN A 88 -1.76 -5.56 -2.26
CA ASN A 88 -0.59 -6.36 -1.88
C ASN A 88 -0.98 -7.67 -1.17
N LEU A 89 -2.03 -7.68 -0.35
CA LEU A 89 -2.54 -8.92 0.23
C LEU A 89 -3.16 -9.83 -0.82
N MET A 90 -3.91 -9.28 -1.79
CA MET A 90 -4.47 -10.06 -2.91
C MET A 90 -3.34 -10.69 -3.74
N ARG A 91 -2.30 -9.92 -4.08
CA ARG A 91 -1.11 -10.43 -4.77
C ARG A 91 -0.45 -11.59 -4.02
N ARG A 92 -0.31 -11.46 -2.69
CA ARG A 92 0.21 -12.52 -1.85
C ARG A 92 -0.70 -13.76 -1.85
N ALA A 93 -2.02 -13.58 -1.78
CA ALA A 93 -2.97 -14.69 -1.81
C ALA A 93 -2.92 -15.46 -3.13
N VAL A 94 -2.85 -14.75 -4.27
CA VAL A 94 -2.71 -15.35 -5.61
C VAL A 94 -1.43 -16.17 -5.71
N ASN A 95 -0.30 -15.64 -5.24
CA ASN A 95 0.98 -16.38 -5.23
C ASN A 95 0.91 -17.66 -4.37
N ILE A 96 0.28 -17.60 -3.19
CA ILE A 96 0.13 -18.78 -2.33
C ILE A 96 -0.81 -19.80 -2.98
N ARG A 97 -1.89 -19.36 -3.66
CA ARG A 97 -2.79 -20.25 -4.40
C ARG A 97 -2.08 -20.97 -5.53
N ARG A 98 -1.24 -20.28 -6.31
CA ARG A 98 -0.42 -20.89 -7.36
C ARG A 98 0.52 -21.95 -6.79
N HIS A 99 1.20 -21.65 -5.67
CA HIS A 99 2.03 -22.64 -4.97
C HIS A 99 1.23 -23.87 -4.51
N LEU A 100 0.04 -23.68 -3.94
CA LEU A 100 -0.81 -24.78 -3.48
C LEU A 100 -1.42 -25.61 -4.62
N PHE A 101 -1.55 -25.03 -5.82
CA PHE A 101 -1.94 -25.77 -7.01
C PHE A 101 -0.87 -26.81 -7.41
N GLU A 102 0.41 -26.42 -7.34
CA GLU A 102 1.53 -27.32 -7.58
C GLU A 102 1.76 -28.29 -6.41
N TYR A 103 1.60 -27.81 -5.17
CA TYR A 103 1.90 -28.55 -3.93
C TYR A 103 0.70 -28.61 -2.97
N PRO A 104 -0.34 -29.40 -3.27
CA PRO A 104 -1.59 -29.41 -2.50
C PRO A 104 -1.45 -29.96 -1.07
N LYS A 105 -0.36 -30.70 -0.78
CA LYS A 105 -0.11 -31.31 0.54
C LYS A 105 0.55 -30.35 1.52
N ASP A 106 0.94 -29.14 1.11
CA ASP A 106 1.55 -28.14 2.00
C ASP A 106 0.52 -27.50 2.95
N LYS A 107 0.36 -28.12 4.12
CA LYS A 107 -0.56 -27.66 5.17
C LYS A 107 -0.15 -26.29 5.75
N SER A 108 1.14 -25.95 5.72
CA SER A 108 1.64 -24.68 6.26
C SER A 108 1.23 -23.53 5.35
N ALA A 109 1.44 -23.69 4.04
CA ALA A 109 0.98 -22.72 3.04
C ALA A 109 -0.55 -22.59 3.03
N LYS A 110 -1.30 -23.69 3.17
CA LYS A 110 -2.77 -23.64 3.28
C LYS A 110 -3.24 -22.79 4.46
N ARG A 111 -2.67 -22.99 5.65
CA ARG A 111 -2.96 -22.15 6.82
C ARG A 111 -2.58 -20.68 6.57
N GLY A 112 -1.45 -20.46 5.89
CA GLY A 112 -1.01 -19.12 5.49
C GLY A 112 -2.00 -18.43 4.55
N LEU A 113 -2.58 -19.15 3.59
CA LEU A 113 -3.61 -18.65 2.68
C LEU A 113 -4.85 -18.22 3.46
N GLU A 114 -5.36 -19.07 4.35
CA GLU A 114 -6.55 -18.79 5.18
C GLU A 114 -6.35 -17.52 6.03
N GLU A 115 -5.16 -17.35 6.62
CA GLU A 115 -4.81 -16.15 7.37
C GLU A 115 -4.77 -14.88 6.50
N VAL A 116 -4.24 -14.98 5.27
CA VAL A 116 -4.19 -13.86 4.33
C VAL A 116 -5.59 -13.50 3.83
N GLU A 117 -6.41 -14.47 3.43
CA GLU A 117 -7.79 -14.25 3.00
C GLU A 117 -8.64 -13.63 4.12
N SER A 118 -8.45 -14.07 5.37
CA SER A 118 -9.10 -13.47 6.54
C SER A 118 -8.71 -12.00 6.73
N LYS A 119 -7.45 -11.63 6.48
CA LYS A 119 -7.00 -10.23 6.52
C LYS A 119 -7.59 -9.40 5.39
N ILE A 120 -7.67 -9.95 4.17
CA ILE A 120 -8.29 -9.31 3.02
C ILE A 120 -9.75 -8.96 3.34
N ARG A 121 -10.53 -9.94 3.85
CA ARG A 121 -11.93 -9.72 4.22
C ARG A 121 -12.09 -8.62 5.27
N ARG A 122 -11.24 -8.61 6.29
CA ARG A 122 -11.25 -7.56 7.33
C ARG A 122 -10.93 -6.17 6.78
N LEU A 123 -9.91 -6.04 5.93
CA LEU A 123 -9.59 -4.75 5.30
C LEU A 123 -10.67 -4.31 4.32
N ALA A 124 -11.26 -5.24 3.58
CA ALA A 124 -12.37 -4.94 2.69
C ALA A 124 -13.56 -4.35 3.46
N SER A 125 -13.95 -4.93 4.59
CA SER A 125 -15.00 -4.36 5.45
C SER A 125 -14.66 -2.94 5.92
N TYR A 126 -13.44 -2.71 6.42
CA TYR A 126 -12.99 -1.38 6.81
C TYR A 126 -13.05 -0.36 5.66
N TYR A 127 -12.63 -0.75 4.46
CA TYR A 127 -12.65 0.13 3.31
C TYR A 127 -14.05 0.40 2.75
N LYS A 128 -14.98 -0.54 2.93
CA LYS A 128 -16.40 -0.34 2.67
C LYS A 128 -17.03 0.64 3.66
N GLU A 129 -16.78 0.48 4.95
CA GLU A 129 -17.26 1.40 6.00
C GLU A 129 -16.73 2.83 5.80
N THR A 130 -15.47 2.97 5.38
CA THR A 130 -14.85 4.28 5.12
C THR A 130 -15.17 4.88 3.74
N GLY A 131 -15.98 4.20 2.92
CA GLY A 131 -16.38 4.69 1.60
C GLY A 131 -15.27 4.73 0.55
N LYS A 132 -14.13 4.07 0.81
CA LYS A 132 -13.02 3.96 -0.16
C LYS A 132 -13.21 2.81 -1.15
N LEU A 133 -14.14 1.91 -0.87
CA LEU A 133 -14.48 0.76 -1.70
C LEU A 133 -16.02 0.70 -1.85
N PRO A 134 -16.56 0.28 -3.01
CA PRO A 134 -18.00 0.08 -3.17
C PRO A 134 -18.55 -0.95 -2.17
N GLN A 135 -19.79 -0.75 -1.69
CA GLN A 135 -20.43 -1.67 -0.73
C GLN A 135 -20.60 -3.09 -1.30
N GLU A 136 -20.88 -3.17 -2.60
CA GLU A 136 -21.01 -4.42 -3.36
C GLU A 136 -19.67 -5.14 -3.60
N TRP A 137 -18.54 -4.54 -3.19
CA TRP A 137 -17.25 -5.17 -3.39
C TRP A 137 -17.11 -6.41 -2.50
N SER A 138 -16.80 -7.53 -3.15
CA SER A 138 -16.53 -8.82 -2.52
C SER A 138 -15.23 -9.42 -3.05
N TYR A 139 -14.51 -10.09 -2.16
CA TYR A 139 -13.27 -10.79 -2.52
C TYR A 139 -13.60 -12.12 -3.18
N ASP A 140 -13.26 -12.23 -4.46
CA ASP A 140 -13.32 -13.46 -5.24
C ASP A 140 -11.89 -13.78 -5.73
N PRO A 141 -11.35 -14.96 -5.41
CA PRO A 141 -10.00 -15.34 -5.84
C PRO A 141 -9.76 -15.31 -7.35
N ALA A 142 -10.75 -15.70 -8.16
CA ALA A 142 -10.59 -15.68 -9.62
C ALA A 142 -10.49 -14.25 -10.14
N LYS A 143 -11.33 -13.35 -9.61
CA LYS A 143 -11.25 -11.90 -9.91
C LYS A 143 -9.95 -11.31 -9.39
N ALA A 144 -9.47 -11.76 -8.24
CA ALA A 144 -8.21 -11.28 -7.66
C ALA A 144 -7.00 -11.62 -8.55
N GLU A 145 -6.97 -12.82 -9.13
CA GLU A 145 -5.93 -13.23 -10.07
C GLU A 145 -5.93 -12.37 -11.34
N LEU A 146 -7.10 -12.09 -11.91
CA LEU A 146 -7.24 -11.19 -13.05
C LEU A 146 -6.78 -9.76 -12.72
N LEU A 147 -7.15 -9.24 -11.55
CA LEU A 147 -6.76 -7.90 -11.11
C LEU A 147 -5.26 -7.76 -10.86
N VAL A 148 -4.62 -8.80 -10.32
CA VAL A 148 -3.18 -8.82 -10.08
C VAL A 148 -2.40 -8.97 -11.39
N THR A 149 -2.89 -9.80 -12.31
CA THR A 149 -2.25 -10.06 -13.61
C THR A 149 -2.43 -8.88 -14.58
N GLY A 150 -3.63 -8.31 -14.63
CA GLY A 150 -3.94 -7.10 -15.41
C GLY A 150 -3.29 -5.83 -14.86
N SER A 151 -2.64 -5.89 -13.70
CA SER A 151 -1.82 -4.84 -13.12
C SER A 151 -0.33 -5.19 -13.23
N LEU A 152 0.13 -5.57 -14.43
CA LEU A 152 1.29 -4.88 -14.97
C LEU A 152 0.79 -3.46 -15.23
N TYR A 153 1.30 -2.49 -14.48
CA TYR A 153 0.91 -1.07 -14.60
C TYR A 153 0.75 -0.63 -16.06
#